data_AF-A0A1C0VWA7-F1
#
_entry.id   AF-A0A1C0VWA7-F1
#
_cell.length_a   1.000
_cell.length_b   1.000
_cell.length_c   1.000
_cell.angle_alpha   90.00
_cell.angle_beta   90.00
_cell.angle_gamma   90.00
#
_symmetry.space_group_name_H-M   'P 1'
#
loop_
_entity.id
_entity.type
_entity.pdbx_description
1 polymer ?
#
loop_
_entity_poly.entity_id
_entity_poly.type
_entity_poly.pdbx_seq_one_letter_code
_entity_poly.pdbx_strand_id
1 'polypeptide(L)'
;MATFARSGARSGDNEDITPGISRGRTIDLGIQLAGNSVALIVHFTQESENKRNILLQVHPGGGKTYLPPDVELIVFDDTGGVFLEARSRSADNWIQLEFRGEPGERFSVKVALGDASIVEDFVI
;
A
#
# COMPACT_ATOMS: atom_id res chain seq x y z
N MET A 1 -28.56 28.51 -0.74
CA MET A 1 -29.75 27.94 -1.40
C MET A 1 -29.35 27.61 -2.83
N ALA A 2 -29.36 26.32 -3.22
CA ALA A 2 -29.02 25.90 -4.57
C ALA A 2 -30.25 25.31 -5.26
N THR A 3 -30.59 25.88 -6.41
CA THR A 3 -31.71 25.55 -7.28
C THR A 3 -31.35 24.34 -8.14
N PHE A 4 -32.26 23.37 -8.21
CA PHE A 4 -32.19 22.27 -9.18
C PHE A 4 -32.96 22.64 -10.45
N ALA A 5 -32.38 22.33 -11.61
CA ALA A 5 -33.13 22.23 -12.87
C ALA A 5 -32.72 20.94 -13.58
N ARG A 6 -33.72 20.16 -14.02
CA ARG A 6 -33.55 19.05 -14.96
C ARG A 6 -33.97 19.54 -16.35
N SER A 7 -33.15 19.26 -17.36
CA SER A 7 -33.52 19.33 -18.77
C SER A 7 -32.79 18.23 -19.52
N GLY A 8 -33.52 17.52 -20.38
CA GLY A 8 -33.05 16.31 -21.04
C GLY A 8 -32.56 16.50 -22.48
N ALA A 9 -32.02 15.38 -22.97
CA ALA A 9 -31.93 14.87 -24.34
C ALA A 9 -30.97 15.54 -25.36
N ARG A 10 -30.08 14.66 -25.87
CA ARG A 10 -29.24 14.76 -27.09
C ARG A 10 -28.11 15.80 -26.97
N SER A 11 -26.87 15.51 -27.26
CA SER A 11 -26.31 14.84 -28.43
C SER A 11 -24.90 14.34 -28.06
N GLY A 12 -24.38 13.41 -28.84
CA GLY A 12 -23.21 12.60 -28.53
C GLY A 12 -21.99 13.36 -28.02
N ASP A 13 -21.40 12.79 -26.98
CA ASP A 13 -19.97 12.71 -26.83
C ASP A 13 -19.67 11.22 -26.68
N ASN A 14 -18.87 10.68 -27.60
CA ASN A 14 -18.16 9.44 -27.30
C ASN A 14 -17.39 9.73 -26.02
N GLU A 15 -17.88 9.22 -24.90
CA GLU A 15 -17.06 9.02 -23.73
C GLU A 15 -15.93 8.12 -24.23
N ASP A 16 -14.79 8.76 -24.50
CA ASP A 16 -13.52 8.11 -24.65
C ASP A 16 -13.30 7.42 -23.30
N ILE A 17 -13.86 6.21 -23.19
CA ILE A 17 -13.43 5.21 -22.23
C ILE A 17 -12.01 4.93 -22.67
N THR A 18 -11.09 5.83 -22.32
CA THR A 18 -9.70 5.48 -22.17
C THR A 18 -9.76 4.44 -21.05
N PRO A 19 -9.57 3.15 -21.34
CA PRO A 19 -9.38 2.20 -20.26
C PRO A 19 -8.14 2.71 -19.55
N GLY A 20 -8.30 3.29 -18.37
CA GLY A 20 -7.18 3.68 -17.52
C GLY A 20 -6.38 2.42 -17.30
N ILE A 21 -5.29 2.24 -18.04
CA ILE A 21 -4.44 1.07 -17.92
C ILE A 21 -3.77 1.21 -16.56
N SER A 22 -4.33 0.55 -15.55
CA SER A 22 -3.73 0.45 -14.23
C SER A 22 -2.51 -0.47 -14.35
N ARG A 23 -1.33 0.13 -14.47
CA ARG A 23 -0.06 -0.62 -14.46
C ARG A 23 0.30 -0.89 -13.00
N GLY A 24 0.18 -2.15 -12.64
CA GLY A 24 0.53 -2.72 -11.33
C GLY A 24 1.95 -3.27 -11.32
N ARG A 25 2.75 -2.99 -10.28
CA ARG A 25 3.94 -3.79 -9.96
C ARG A 25 3.78 -4.37 -8.56
N THR A 26 3.97 -5.67 -8.43
CA THR A 26 4.00 -6.37 -7.14
C THR A 26 5.43 -6.78 -6.81
N ILE A 27 5.84 -6.56 -5.57
CA ILE A 27 7.11 -7.04 -5.00
C ILE A 27 6.76 -7.85 -3.77
N ASP A 28 7.23 -9.09 -3.70
CA ASP A 28 7.12 -9.95 -2.51
C ASP A 28 8.52 -10.13 -1.91
N LEU A 29 8.69 -9.68 -0.67
CA LEU A 29 9.93 -9.79 0.09
C LEU A 29 9.72 -10.76 1.25
N GLY A 30 10.31 -11.96 1.12
CA GLY A 30 10.37 -12.94 2.20
C GLY A 30 11.37 -12.48 3.27
N ILE A 31 10.86 -12.19 4.47
CA ILE A 31 11.64 -11.67 5.60
C ILE A 31 11.66 -12.68 6.74
N GLN A 32 12.81 -12.81 7.39
CA GLN A 32 12.97 -13.58 8.62
C GLN A 32 13.16 -12.63 9.82
N LEU A 33 12.13 -12.52 10.66
CA LEU A 33 12.09 -11.65 11.85
C LEU A 33 11.98 -12.49 13.11
N ALA A 34 13.01 -12.47 13.97
CA ALA A 34 13.01 -13.21 15.24
C ALA A 34 12.59 -14.70 15.09
N GLY A 35 13.03 -15.38 14.02
CA GLY A 35 12.66 -16.76 13.73
C GLY A 35 11.25 -16.96 13.14
N ASN A 36 10.50 -15.89 12.90
CA ASN A 36 9.23 -15.90 12.16
C ASN A 36 9.42 -15.43 10.72
N SER A 37 8.91 -16.20 9.78
CA SER A 37 8.88 -15.78 8.38
C SER A 37 7.63 -14.94 8.14
N VAL A 38 7.79 -13.80 7.50
CA VAL A 38 6.71 -12.92 7.01
C VAL A 38 7.04 -12.49 5.59
N ALA A 39 6.03 -12.07 4.85
CA ALA A 39 6.17 -11.56 3.49
C ALA A 39 5.66 -10.12 3.43
N LEU A 40 6.50 -9.18 3.01
CA LEU A 40 6.06 -7.83 2.67
C LEU A 40 5.71 -7.79 1.19
N ILE A 41 4.44 -7.52 0.89
CA ILE A 41 3.92 -7.36 -0.46
C ILE A 41 3.66 -5.87 -0.70
N VAL A 42 4.25 -5.35 -1.78
CA VAL A 42 4.08 -3.95 -2.18
C VAL A 42 3.44 -3.90 -3.57
N HIS A 43 2.30 -3.23 -3.67
CA HIS A 43 1.59 -3.00 -4.92
C HIS A 43 1.65 -1.51 -5.29
N PHE A 44 2.18 -1.21 -6.47
CA PHE A 44 2.13 0.12 -7.07
C PHE A 44 1.13 0.15 -8.20
N THR A 45 0.11 0.99 -8.14
CA THR A 45 -0.92 1.14 -9.16
C THR A 45 -0.91 2.55 -9.73
N GLN A 46 -0.78 2.69 -11.06
CA GLN A 46 -0.98 3.97 -11.74
C GLN A 46 -2.46 4.39 -11.71
N GLU A 47 -2.78 5.52 -11.07
CA GLU A 47 -4.11 6.14 -11.19
C GLU A 47 -4.12 7.21 -12.29
N SER A 48 -3.04 8.00 -12.42
CA SER A 48 -2.84 9.00 -13.48
C SER A 48 -1.34 9.21 -13.75
N GLU A 49 -0.95 10.16 -14.61
CA GLU A 49 0.46 10.45 -14.88
C GLU A 49 1.22 10.87 -13.61
N ASN A 50 0.62 11.71 -12.76
CA ASN A 50 1.25 12.27 -11.57
C ASN A 50 0.76 11.60 -10.27
N LYS A 51 0.05 10.48 -10.35
CA LYS A 51 -0.54 9.87 -9.17
C LYS A 51 -0.43 8.35 -9.17
N ARG A 52 0.16 7.82 -8.11
CA ARG A 52 0.28 6.39 -7.82
C ARG A 52 -0.45 6.08 -6.53
N ASN A 53 -1.11 4.92 -6.52
CA ASN A 53 -1.62 4.30 -5.31
C ASN A 53 -0.66 3.21 -4.87
N ILE A 54 -0.33 3.18 -3.59
CA ILE A 54 0.62 2.26 -2.99
C ILE A 54 -0.12 1.48 -1.91
N LEU A 55 -0.14 0.16 -2.04
CA LEU A 55 -0.71 -0.76 -1.05
C LEU A 55 0.41 -1.66 -0.52
N LEU A 56 0.63 -1.59 0.79
CA LEU A 56 1.58 -2.40 1.54
C LEU A 56 0.83 -3.44 2.36
N GLN A 57 1.23 -4.69 2.27
CA GLN A 57 0.64 -5.77 3.04
C GLN A 57 1.73 -6.65 3.65
N VAL A 58 1.58 -7.00 4.92
CA VAL A 58 2.46 -7.98 5.57
C VAL A 58 1.67 -9.25 5.83
N HIS A 59 2.10 -10.34 5.21
CA HIS A 59 1.50 -11.67 5.34
C HIS A 59 2.39 -12.60 6.17
N PRO A 60 1.81 -13.61 6.84
CA PRO A 60 2.58 -14.67 7.47
C PRO A 60 3.28 -15.53 6.41
N GLY A 61 4.54 -15.85 6.67
CA GLY A 61 5.35 -16.75 5.85
C GLY A 61 5.37 -18.18 6.39
N GLY A 62 6.01 -19.08 5.64
CA GLY A 62 6.23 -20.46 6.07
C GLY A 62 4.96 -21.31 6.22
N GLY A 63 3.90 -21.00 5.47
CA GLY A 63 2.63 -21.75 5.48
C GLY A 63 1.75 -21.50 6.71
N LYS A 64 2.07 -20.50 7.54
CA LYS A 64 1.23 -20.09 8.68
C LYS A 64 0.00 -19.29 8.19
N THR A 65 -1.10 -19.40 8.92
CA THR A 65 -2.35 -18.67 8.60
C THR A 65 -2.38 -17.26 9.19
N TYR A 66 -1.80 -17.08 10.37
CA TYR A 66 -1.85 -15.83 11.12
C TYR A 66 -0.45 -15.24 11.31
N LEU A 67 -0.38 -13.92 11.33
CA LEU A 67 0.82 -13.22 11.74
C LEU A 67 1.15 -13.52 13.21
N PRO A 68 2.44 -13.52 13.58
CA PRO A 68 2.82 -13.30 14.96
C PRO A 68 2.12 -12.02 15.47
N PRO A 69 1.64 -11.99 16.72
CA PRO A 69 1.16 -10.74 17.30
C PRO A 69 2.32 -9.74 17.38
N ASP A 70 1.98 -8.45 17.36
CA ASP A 70 2.95 -7.35 17.52
C ASP A 70 3.95 -7.19 16.37
N VAL A 71 3.66 -7.72 15.19
CA VAL A 71 4.36 -7.33 13.96
C VAL A 71 3.96 -5.90 13.63
N GLU A 72 4.95 -5.03 13.50
CA GLU A 72 4.78 -3.63 13.16
C GLU A 72 5.10 -3.42 11.68
N LEU A 73 4.23 -2.71 10.97
CA LEU A 73 4.43 -2.20 9.63
C LEU A 73 4.39 -0.67 9.71
N ILE A 74 5.51 -0.02 9.40
CA ILE A 74 5.66 1.43 9.53
C ILE A 74 6.15 2.01 8.20
N VAL A 75 5.53 3.09 7.75
CA VAL A 75 5.95 3.87 6.58
C VAL A 75 6.58 5.15 7.09
N PHE A 76 7.79 5.44 6.62
CA PHE A 76 8.48 6.70 6.83
C PHE A 76 8.43 7.56 5.57
N ASP A 77 8.24 8.86 5.76
CA ASP A 77 8.41 9.85 4.70
C ASP A 77 9.90 10.09 4.36
N ASP A 78 10.16 10.96 3.39
CA ASP A 78 11.50 11.31 2.93
C ASP A 78 12.37 12.02 3.99
N THR A 79 11.77 12.52 5.06
CA THR A 79 12.46 13.11 6.21
C THR A 79 12.78 12.09 7.31
N GLY A 80 12.29 10.85 7.16
CA GLY A 80 12.39 9.79 8.17
C GLY A 80 11.31 9.90 9.26
N GLY A 81 10.29 10.74 9.08
CA GLY A 81 9.15 10.85 9.98
C GLY A 81 8.18 9.70 9.78
N VAL A 82 7.55 9.21 10.86
CA VAL A 82 6.49 8.19 10.74
C VAL A 82 5.28 8.80 10.06
N PHE A 83 4.95 8.29 8.88
CA PHE A 83 3.80 8.72 8.10
C PHE A 83 2.56 7.87 8.40
N LEU A 84 2.72 6.54 8.37
CA LEU A 84 1.65 5.58 8.66
C LEU A 84 2.21 4.38 9.44
N GLU A 85 1.39 3.78 10.28
CA GLU A 85 1.75 2.56 11.01
C GLU A 85 0.56 1.63 11.23
N ALA A 86 0.83 0.33 11.26
CA ALA A 86 -0.11 -0.71 11.64
C ALA A 86 0.61 -1.77 12.49
N ARG A 87 -0.12 -2.41 13.40
CA ARG A 87 0.40 -3.48 14.25
C ARG A 87 -0.54 -4.68 14.25
N SER A 88 0.01 -5.87 14.06
CA SER A 88 -0.78 -7.11 14.06
C SER A 88 -1.24 -7.48 15.46
N ARG A 89 -2.41 -8.10 15.53
CA ARG A 89 -2.99 -8.69 16.72
C ARG A 89 -3.12 -10.20 16.52
N SER A 90 -3.48 -10.89 17.59
CA SER A 90 -3.84 -12.31 17.52
C SER A 90 -4.91 -12.53 16.44
N ALA A 91 -4.68 -13.53 15.59
CA ALA A 91 -5.56 -13.91 14.48
C ALA A 91 -5.65 -12.95 13.28
N ASP A 92 -4.82 -11.90 13.21
CA ASP A 92 -4.70 -11.13 11.97
C ASP A 92 -3.99 -11.98 10.89
N ASN A 93 -4.67 -12.25 9.78
CA ASN A 93 -4.11 -12.99 8.64
C ASN A 93 -3.11 -12.15 7.83
N TRP A 94 -3.23 -10.83 7.89
CA TRP A 94 -2.29 -9.84 7.37
C TRP A 94 -2.61 -8.48 8.01
N ILE A 95 -1.66 -7.55 7.92
CA ILE A 95 -1.88 -6.12 8.16
C ILE A 95 -1.59 -5.36 6.89
N GLN A 96 -2.19 -4.19 6.73
CA GLN A 96 -2.03 -3.39 5.53
C GLN A 96 -2.04 -1.89 5.79
N LEU A 97 -1.35 -1.16 4.92
CA LEU A 97 -1.39 0.29 4.82
C LEU A 97 -1.56 0.68 3.35
N GLU A 98 -2.34 1.72 3.10
CA GLU A 98 -2.58 2.23 1.75
C GLU A 98 -2.45 3.74 1.74
N PHE A 99 -1.73 4.27 0.76
CA PHE A 99 -1.55 5.70 0.56
C PHE A 99 -1.31 6.03 -0.91
N ARG A 100 -1.33 7.32 -1.22
CA ARG A 100 -1.07 7.84 -2.56
C ARG A 100 0.15 8.74 -2.53
N GLY A 101 0.87 8.78 -3.64
CA GLY A 101 1.98 9.67 -3.85
C GLY A 101 2.22 9.96 -5.33
N GLU A 102 3.19 10.81 -5.59
CA GLU A 102 3.61 11.25 -6.91
C GLU A 102 4.89 10.52 -7.36
N PRO A 103 5.09 10.27 -8.67
CA PRO A 103 6.31 9.66 -9.17
C PRO A 103 7.57 10.42 -8.72
N GLY A 104 8.57 9.70 -8.22
CA GLY A 104 9.84 10.26 -7.74
C GLY A 104 9.87 10.57 -6.24
N GLU A 105 8.73 10.55 -5.55
CA GLU A 105 8.69 10.62 -4.08
C GLU A 105 9.35 9.39 -3.46
N ARG A 106 10.03 9.60 -2.33
CA ARG A 106 10.73 8.55 -1.58
C ARG A 106 10.01 8.25 -0.29
N PHE A 107 10.01 6.99 0.08
CA PHE A 107 9.51 6.52 1.36
C PHE A 107 10.27 5.27 1.76
N SER A 108 10.30 4.98 3.06
CA SER A 108 10.90 3.75 3.58
C SER A 108 9.83 2.95 4.32
N VAL A 109 9.88 1.63 4.21
CA VAL A 109 8.97 0.73 4.91
C VAL A 109 9.76 -0.10 5.90
N LYS A 110 9.37 -0.06 7.17
CA LYS A 110 9.91 -0.92 8.22
C LYS A 110 8.92 -2.00 8.58
N VAL A 111 9.42 -3.23 8.66
CA VAL A 111 8.71 -4.35 9.26
C VAL A 111 9.50 -4.79 10.49
N ALA A 112 8.85 -4.85 11.65
CA ALA A 112 9.49 -5.17 12.92
C ALA A 112 8.70 -6.18 13.76
N LEU A 113 9.42 -6.90 14.62
CA LEU A 113 8.87 -7.82 15.63
C LEU A 113 9.84 -7.89 16.80
N GLY A 114 9.46 -7.28 17.93
CA GLY A 114 10.38 -7.10 19.06
C GLY A 114 11.61 -6.28 18.66
N ASP A 115 12.80 -6.80 18.95
CA ASP A 115 14.07 -6.14 18.63
C ASP A 115 14.54 -6.37 17.18
N ALA A 116 13.87 -7.27 16.45
CA ALA A 116 14.20 -7.54 15.05
C ALA A 116 13.44 -6.58 14.13
N SER A 117 14.12 -5.98 13.16
CA SER A 117 13.48 -5.17 12.12
C SER A 117 14.26 -5.19 10.81
N ILE A 118 13.55 -5.00 9.70
CA ILE A 118 14.10 -4.68 8.39
C ILE A 118 13.50 -3.36 7.93
N VAL A 119 14.28 -2.58 7.19
CA VAL A 119 13.86 -1.33 6.54
C VAL A 119 14.20 -1.45 5.06
N GLU A 120 13.22 -1.16 4.20
CA GLU A 120 13.36 -1.17 2.75
C GLU A 120 13.01 0.21 2.19
N ASP A 121 13.83 0.72 1.28
CA ASP A 121 13.64 2.03 0.66
C ASP A 121 12.97 1.89 -0.70
N PHE A 122 11.99 2.75 -0.96
CA PHE A 122 11.22 2.76 -2.20
C PHE A 122 11.17 4.16 -2.82
N VAL A 123 11.00 4.16 -4.14
CA VAL A 123 10.70 5.35 -4.93
C VAL A 123 9.43 5.07 -5.71
N ILE A 124 8.46 5.99 -5.64
CA ILE A 124 7.15 5.91 -6.31
C ILE A 124 7.27 6.09 -7.82
#